data_AF-A0A535X8F2-F1
#
_entry.id   AF-A0A535X8F2-F1
#
_cell.length_a   1.000
_cell.length_b   1.000
_cell.length_c   1.000
_cell.angle_alpha   90.00
_cell.angle_beta   90.00
_cell.angle_gamma   90.00
#
_symmetry.space_group_name_H-M   'P 1'
#
loop_
_entity.id
_entity.type
_entity.pdbx_description
1 polymer ?
#
loop_
_entity_poly.entity_id
_entity_poly.type
_entity_poly.pdbx_seq_one_letter_code
_entity_poly.pdbx_strand_id
1 'polypeptide(L)' 'MADGTEITYEGAGVEPAALREFVLRFMASQSSFWDALQWSDDSLAAAFEERFAQKVEVKREPRADGSTQFVIRPRLAFA' A
#
# COMPACT_ATOMS: atom_id res chain seq x y z
N MET A 1 -2.78 3.47 11.20
CA MET A 1 -1.72 2.75 11.96
C MET A 1 -1.41 3.54 13.23
N ALA A 2 -0.54 3.07 14.13
CA ALA A 2 -0.20 3.85 15.35
C ALA A 2 0.38 5.25 15.01
N ASP A 3 1.06 5.37 13.87
CA ASP A 3 1.63 6.60 13.32
C ASP A 3 0.63 7.43 12.46
N GLY A 4 -0.66 7.07 12.45
CA GLY A 4 -1.65 7.77 11.62
C GLY A 4 -1.53 7.51 10.10
N THR A 5 -0.60 6.65 9.67
CA THR A 5 -0.45 6.26 8.26
C THR A 5 -1.75 5.66 7.70
N GLU A 6 -2.14 6.13 6.52
CA GLU A 6 -3.28 5.62 5.75
C GLU A 6 -2.81 4.98 4.44
N ILE A 7 -3.53 3.93 4.00
CA ILE A 7 -3.32 3.30 2.71
C ILE A 7 -4.62 3.37 1.92
N THR A 8 -4.55 3.89 0.71
CA THR A 8 -5.68 4.01 -0.20
C THR A 8 -5.38 3.29 -1.50
N TYR A 9 -6.38 2.57 -2.02
CA TYR A 9 -6.33 1.99 -3.34
C TYR A 9 -7.33 2.71 -4.25
N GLU A 10 -6.86 3.22 -5.39
CA GLU A 10 -7.67 4.02 -6.33
C GLU A 10 -8.11 3.22 -7.57
N GLY A 11 -7.92 1.91 -7.57
CA GLY A 11 -8.38 1.04 -8.65
C GLY A 11 -9.71 0.34 -8.36
N ALA A 12 -10.21 -0.38 -9.35
CA ALA A 12 -11.33 -1.31 -9.18
C ALA A 12 -10.84 -2.72 -8.81
N GLY A 13 -11.75 -3.58 -8.37
CA GLY A 13 -11.50 -5.03 -8.22
C GLY A 13 -10.83 -5.49 -6.92
N VAL A 14 -10.43 -4.57 -6.04
CA VAL A 14 -9.94 -4.91 -4.69
C VAL A 14 -10.89 -4.35 -3.65
N GLU A 15 -11.54 -5.23 -2.91
CA GLU A 15 -12.46 -4.83 -1.85
C GLU A 15 -11.72 -4.24 -0.64
N PRO A 16 -12.33 -3.28 0.09
CA PRO A 16 -11.70 -2.65 1.26
C PRO A 16 -11.23 -3.63 2.33
N ALA A 17 -11.98 -4.73 2.54
CA ALA A 17 -11.62 -5.78 3.49
C ALA A 17 -10.36 -6.54 3.04
N ALA A 18 -10.29 -6.91 1.76
CA ALA A 18 -9.14 -7.60 1.17
C ALA A 18 -7.89 -6.70 1.18
N LEU A 19 -8.05 -5.41 0.90
CA LEU A 19 -6.97 -4.42 1.03
C LEU A 19 -6.46 -4.35 2.47
N ARG A 20 -7.37 -4.26 3.45
CA ARG A 20 -7.00 -4.22 4.87
C ARG A 20 -6.22 -5.48 5.28
N GLU A 21 -6.70 -6.66 4.90
CA GLU A 21 -6.01 -7.91 5.20
C GLU A 21 -4.63 -8.00 4.56
N PHE A 22 -4.50 -7.57 3.30
CA PHE A 22 -3.23 -7.48 2.61
C PHE A 22 -2.24 -6.59 3.38
N VAL A 23 -2.67 -5.39 3.76
CA VAL A 23 -1.85 -4.44 4.50
C VAL A 23 -1.40 -5.03 5.84
N LEU A 24 -2.30 -5.67 6.60
CA LEU A 24 -1.96 -6.30 7.87
C LEU A 24 -0.91 -7.41 7.69
N ARG A 25 -1.02 -8.22 6.64
CA ARG A 25 -0.05 -9.28 6.33
C ARG A 25 1.28 -8.73 5.86
N PHE A 26 1.27 -7.67 5.04
CA PHE A 26 2.48 -6.98 4.61
C PHE A 26 3.21 -6.39 5.82
N MET A 27 2.50 -5.70 6.72
CA MET A 27 3.08 -5.17 7.96
C MET A 27 3.75 -6.26 8.78
N ALA A 28 3.05 -7.39 8.97
CA ALA A 28 3.56 -8.51 9.76
C ALA A 28 4.81 -9.17 9.13
N SER A 29 5.04 -9.01 7.82
CA SER A 29 6.23 -9.54 7.16
C SER A 29 7.43 -8.57 7.20
N GLN A 30 7.24 -7.32 7.63
CA GLN A 30 8.33 -6.35 7.75
C GLN A 30 9.02 -6.46 9.11
N SER A 31 10.37 -6.37 9.12
CA SER A 31 11.17 -6.36 10.35
C SER A 31 10.82 -5.19 11.30
N SER A 32 10.36 -4.06 10.75
CA SER A 32 9.88 -2.89 11.50
C SER A 32 8.39 -2.67 11.23
N PHE A 33 7.56 -3.49 11.87
CA PHE A 33 6.14 -3.62 11.50
C PHE A 33 5.29 -2.34 11.68
N TRP A 34 5.75 -1.38 12.47
CA TRP A 34 5.02 -0.13 12.74
C TRP A 34 5.54 1.09 12.00
N ASP A 35 6.76 1.06 11.48
CA ASP A 35 7.38 2.24 10.88
C ASP A 35 7.17 2.25 9.37
N ALA A 36 6.02 2.79 8.95
CA ALA A 36 5.65 2.81 7.55
C ALA A 36 6.60 3.68 6.70
N LEU A 37 7.32 4.63 7.31
CA LEU A 37 8.34 5.43 6.62
C LEU A 37 9.51 4.56 6.14
N GLN A 38 9.83 3.46 6.84
CA GLN A 38 10.85 2.49 6.43
C GLN A 38 10.39 1.54 5.32
N TRP A 39 9.11 1.50 4.96
CA TRP A 39 8.64 0.58 3.94
C TRP A 39 9.13 1.00 2.56
N SER A 40 9.51 0.02 1.76
CA SER A 40 9.84 0.23 0.35
C SER A 40 8.57 0.24 -0.48
N ASP A 41 8.38 1.28 -1.30
CA ASP A 41 7.26 1.40 -2.23
C ASP A 41 7.24 0.24 -3.24
N ASP A 42 8.43 -0.16 -3.68
CA ASP A 42 8.63 -1.27 -4.62
C ASP A 42 8.25 -2.61 -3.98
N SER A 43 8.65 -2.83 -2.73
CA SER A 43 8.27 -4.04 -1.99
C SER A 43 6.76 -4.12 -1.73
N LEU A 44 6.12 -2.98 -1.44
CA LEU A 44 4.66 -2.92 -1.29
C LEU A 44 3.97 -3.20 -2.64
N ALA A 45 4.47 -2.63 -3.74
CA ALA A 45 3.94 -2.86 -5.08
C ALA A 45 4.09 -4.33 -5.52
N ALA A 46 5.25 -4.93 -5.28
CA ALA A 46 5.52 -6.34 -5.60
C ALA A 46 4.60 -7.28 -4.80
N ALA A 47 4.49 -7.08 -3.49
CA ALA A 47 3.60 -7.87 -2.65
C ALA A 47 2.12 -7.72 -3.07
N PHE A 48 1.72 -6.54 -3.53
CA PHE A 48 0.38 -6.29 -4.05
C PHE A 48 0.16 -7.08 -5.35
N GLU A 49 1.11 -7.04 -6.27
CA GLU A 49 1.06 -7.80 -7.53
C GLU A 49 0.97 -9.30 -7.27
N GLU A 50 1.78 -9.85 -6.36
CA GLU A 50 1.71 -11.27 -6.01
C GLU A 50 0.34 -11.66 -5.42
N ARG A 51 -0.26 -10.79 -4.62
CA ARG A 51 -1.54 -11.09 -3.94
C ARG A 51 -2.75 -10.97 -4.84
N PHE A 52 -2.77 -9.97 -5.72
CA PHE A 52 -3.94 -9.58 -6.51
C PHE A 52 -3.75 -9.78 -8.02
N ALA A 53 -2.60 -10.31 -8.45
CA ALA A 53 -2.22 -10.45 -9.86
C ALA A 53 -2.31 -9.12 -10.64
N GLN A 54 -2.03 -8.01 -9.97
CA GLN A 54 -2.22 -6.67 -10.53
C GLN A 54 -1.00 -5.76 -10.28
N LYS A 55 -0.43 -5.24 -11.37
CA LYS A 55 0.64 -4.25 -11.31
C LYS A 55 0.12 -2.91 -10.79
N VAL A 56 0.82 -2.34 -9.82
CA VAL A 56 0.47 -1.06 -9.21
C VAL A 56 1.67 -0.13 -9.13
N GLU A 57 1.38 1.16 -9.07
CA GLU A 57 2.28 2.20 -8.62
C GLU A 57 1.91 2.56 -7.18
N VAL A 58 2.91 2.71 -6.32
CA VAL A 58 2.76 3.16 -4.94
C VAL A 58 3.39 4.55 -4.84
N LYS A 59 2.63 5.51 -4.32
CA LYS A 59 3.09 6.88 -4.03
C LYS A 59 2.90 7.20 -2.56
N ARG A 60 3.88 7.90 -1.98
CA ARG A 60 3.77 8.50 -0.65
C ARG A 60 3.37 9.95 -0.77
N GLU A 61 2.25 10.31 -0.19
CA GLU A 61 1.74 11.67 -0.18
C GLU A 61 1.69 12.17 1.29
N PRO A 62 2.38 13.28 1.62
CA PRO A 62 2.25 13.89 2.94
C PRO A 62 0.85 14.48 3.09
N ARG A 63 0.22 14.26 4.24
CA ARG A 63 -1.07 14.86 4.61
C ARG A 63 -0.89 16.13 5.41
N ALA A 64 -1.93 16.96 5.40
CA ALA A 64 -2.00 18.21 6.16
C ALA A 64 -1.85 18.01 7.68
N ASP A 65 -2.21 16.83 8.20
CA ASP A 65 -2.09 16.44 9.61
C ASP A 65 -0.66 15.96 9.98
N GLY A 66 0.29 15.99 9.03
CA GLY A 66 1.67 15.52 9.23
C GLY A 66 1.86 14.00 9.06
N SER A 67 0.77 13.25 8.90
CA SER A 67 0.82 11.81 8.57
C SER A 67 1.18 11.56 7.10
N THR A 68 1.66 10.35 6.81
CA THR A 68 1.92 9.90 5.42
C THR A 68 0.77 9.03 4.92
N GLN A 69 0.35 9.26 3.68
CA GLN A 69 -0.59 8.39 2.97
C GLN A 69 0.15 7.61 1.88
N PHE A 70 -0.07 6.30 1.82
CA PHE A 70 0.31 5.50 0.66
C PHE A 70 -0.87 5.39 -0.29
N VAL A 71 -0.66 5.81 -1.52
CA VAL A 71 -1.65 5.75 -2.58
C VAL A 71 -1.23 4.72 -3.61
N ILE A 72 -2.05 3.67 -3.72
CA ILE A 72 -1.84 2.54 -4.61
C ILE A 72 -2.75 2.70 -5.83
N ARG A 73 -2.14 2.77 -7.01
CA ARG A 73 -2.85 2.96 -8.29
C ARG A 73 -2.55 1.80 -9.23
N PRO A 74 -3.54 1.24 -9.94
CA PRO A 74 -3.25 0.30 -11.03
C PRO A 74 -2.33 0.96 -12.05
N ARG A 75 -1.29 0.25 -12.48
CA ARG A 75 -0.57 0.62 -13.69
C ARG A 75 -1.47 0.20 -14.85
N LEU A 76 -2.03 1.17 -15.57
CA LEU A 76 -2.65 0.88 -16.86
C LEU A 76 -1.57 0.25 -17.73
N ALA A 77 -1.77 -1.00 -18.12
CA ALA A 77 -0.97 -1.58 -19.19
C ALA A 77 -1.27 -0.73 -20.43
N PHE A 78 -0.27 0.02 -20.89
CA PHE A 78 -0.33 0.56 -22.25
C PHE A 78 -0.36 -0.67 -23.16
N ALA A 79 -1.54 -0.92 -23.74
CA ALA A 79 -1.75 -1.92 -24.77
C ALA A 79 -1.07 -1.47 -26.08
#